data_AF-A0A3P3XMU7-F1
#
_entry.id   AF-A0A3P3XMU7-F1
#
_cell.length_a   1.000
_cell.length_b   1.000
_cell.length_c   1.000
_cell.angle_alpha   90.00
_cell.angle_beta   90.00
_cell.angle_gamma   90.00
#
_symmetry.space_group_name_H-M   'P 1'
#
loop_
_entity.id
_entity.type
_entity.pdbx_description
1 polymer ?
#
loop_
_entity_poly.entity_id
_entity_poly.type
_entity_poly.pdbx_seq_one_letter_code
_entity_poly.pdbx_strand_id
1 'polypeptide(L)'
;MEEIRGTEALEQEILDDARKRADRIIRKADDDAKIMQAQTDQKIKEAVDALTQEYQARQETAEREARSRLPLEKMRLEIEYRDAMLRKALQEALAAMDPRFLGAWCVRQLRRGAELIRSSQAKIMVHGLDTSTMQEIRELFSGASSVSIEEVPSMKVRGLSVEPADNSYHISITEHELVAWLLDEKRGELGAALFGSNAHVEKSATPDRAEPPAQEGSTL
;
A
#
# COMPACT_ATOMS: atom_id res chain seq x y z
N MET A 1 -10.16 -39.69 100.53
CA MET A 1 -9.10 -38.78 100.04
C MET A 1 -8.19 -39.41 98.98
N GLU A 2 -8.22 -40.74 98.75
CA GLU A 2 -7.43 -41.37 97.68
C GLU A 2 -8.07 -41.28 96.29
N GLU A 3 -9.40 -41.22 96.18
CA GLU A 3 -10.12 -41.11 94.90
C GLU A 3 -9.87 -39.78 94.17
N ILE A 4 -9.72 -38.67 94.92
CA ILE A 4 -9.49 -37.32 94.36
C ILE A 4 -8.11 -37.22 93.68
N ARG A 5 -7.11 -37.94 94.20
CA ARG A 5 -5.77 -38.00 93.59
C ARG A 5 -5.74 -38.86 92.32
N GLY A 6 -6.63 -39.84 92.21
CA GLY A 6 -6.79 -40.67 91.00
C GLY A 6 -7.46 -39.92 89.86
N THR A 7 -8.44 -39.05 90.15
CA THR A 7 -9.11 -38.22 89.13
C THR A 7 -8.21 -37.10 88.59
N GLU A 8 -7.42 -36.44 89.45
CA GLU A 8 -6.47 -35.39 89.02
C GLU A 8 -5.35 -35.93 88.12
N ALA A 9 -4.83 -37.13 88.42
CA ALA A 9 -3.82 -37.79 87.59
C ALA A 9 -4.39 -38.17 86.20
N LEU A 10 -5.64 -38.63 86.16
CA LEU A 10 -6.33 -38.97 84.92
C LEU A 10 -6.63 -37.72 84.07
N GLU A 11 -7.01 -36.61 84.70
CA GLU A 11 -7.20 -35.33 84.00
C GLU A 11 -5.89 -34.81 83.38
N GLN A 12 -4.76 -34.93 84.09
CA GLN A 12 -3.45 -34.57 83.55
C GLN A 12 -3.05 -35.44 82.37
N GLU A 13 -3.31 -36.75 82.43
CA GLU A 13 -3.06 -37.67 81.31
C GLU A 13 -3.91 -37.34 80.08
N ILE A 14 -5.19 -37.01 80.27
CA ILE A 14 -6.09 -36.57 79.19
C ILE A 14 -5.58 -35.27 78.55
N LEU A 15 -5.15 -34.30 79.37
CA LEU A 15 -4.62 -33.03 78.87
C LEU A 15 -3.31 -33.23 78.12
N ASP A 16 -2.43 -34.10 78.59
CA ASP A 16 -1.16 -34.39 77.93
C ASP A 16 -1.35 -35.18 76.62
N ASP A 17 -2.29 -36.12 76.56
CA ASP A 17 -2.63 -36.78 75.29
C ASP A 17 -3.31 -35.81 74.31
N ALA A 18 -4.19 -34.92 74.80
CA ALA A 18 -4.78 -33.85 73.99
C ALA A 18 -3.72 -32.89 73.44
N ARG A 19 -2.73 -32.49 74.24
CA ARG A 19 -1.58 -31.68 73.80
C ARG A 19 -0.75 -32.41 72.76
N LYS A 20 -0.40 -33.67 72.98
CA LYS A 20 0.34 -34.49 71.99
C LYS A 20 -0.43 -34.66 70.69
N ARG A 21 -1.76 -34.75 70.73
CA ARG A 21 -2.62 -34.77 69.53
C ARG A 21 -2.62 -33.41 68.83
N ALA A 22 -2.78 -32.32 69.57
CA ALA A 22 -2.72 -30.96 69.02
C ALA A 22 -1.37 -30.68 68.34
N ASP A 23 -0.25 -31.00 68.99
CA ASP A 23 1.09 -30.82 68.42
C ASP A 23 1.29 -31.63 67.14
N ARG A 24 0.74 -32.84 67.07
CA ARG A 24 0.78 -33.67 65.85
C ARG A 24 -0.05 -33.05 64.73
N ILE A 25 -1.21 -32.47 65.04
CA ILE A 25 -2.06 -31.79 64.06
C ILE A 25 -1.36 -30.54 63.54
N ILE A 26 -0.76 -29.72 64.41
CA ILE A 26 -0.03 -28.50 64.02
C ILE A 26 1.15 -28.85 63.13
N ARG A 27 1.98 -29.82 63.52
CA ARG A 27 3.12 -30.26 62.69
C ARG A 27 2.68 -30.75 61.32
N LYS A 28 1.60 -31.54 61.27
CA LYS A 28 1.05 -32.01 60.00
C LYS A 28 0.54 -30.85 59.13
N ALA A 29 -0.15 -29.89 59.73
CA ALA A 29 -0.63 -28.70 59.03
C ALA A 29 0.53 -27.85 58.48
N ASP A 30 1.63 -27.71 59.24
CA ASP A 30 2.83 -27.01 58.79
C ASP A 30 3.52 -27.74 57.62
N ASP A 31 3.60 -29.07 57.67
CA ASP A 31 4.18 -29.87 56.59
C ASP A 31 3.28 -29.82 55.33
N ASP A 32 1.96 -29.92 55.49
CA ASP A 32 1.00 -29.77 54.40
C ASP A 32 1.08 -28.35 53.79
N ALA A 33 1.23 -27.31 54.62
CA ALA A 33 1.39 -25.93 54.16
C ALA A 33 2.66 -25.73 53.34
N LYS A 34 3.79 -26.32 53.76
CA LYS A 34 5.05 -26.28 52.98
C LYS A 34 4.91 -27.00 51.64
N ILE A 35 4.23 -28.14 51.61
CA ILE A 35 3.99 -28.88 50.37
C ILE A 35 3.11 -28.05 49.43
N MET A 36 2.03 -27.44 49.94
CA MET A 36 1.18 -26.55 49.14
C MET A 36 1.95 -25.35 48.61
N GLN A 37 2.80 -24.73 49.42
CA GLN A 37 3.63 -23.60 49.01
C GLN A 37 4.61 -23.98 47.89
N ALA A 38 5.30 -25.12 48.04
CA ALA A 38 6.20 -25.61 47.00
C ALA A 38 5.47 -25.91 45.68
N GLN A 39 4.26 -26.48 45.76
CA GLN A 39 3.41 -26.74 44.59
C GLN A 39 2.92 -25.44 43.93
N THR A 40 2.53 -24.43 44.71
CA THR A 40 2.13 -23.14 44.15
C THR A 40 3.30 -22.42 43.51
N ASP A 41 4.47 -22.43 44.13
CA ASP A 41 5.67 -21.80 43.57
C ASP A 41 6.08 -22.45 42.25
N GLN A 42 5.96 -23.78 42.16
CA GLN A 42 6.20 -24.52 40.92
C GLN A 42 5.20 -24.13 39.83
N LYS A 43 3.90 -24.07 40.15
CA LYS A 43 2.87 -23.64 39.20
C LYS A 43 3.06 -22.19 38.74
N ILE A 44 3.49 -21.30 39.64
CA ILE A 44 3.78 -19.91 39.30
C ILE A 44 4.96 -19.86 38.33
N LYS A 45 6.04 -20.61 38.58
CA LYS A 45 7.19 -20.68 37.66
C LYS A 45 6.78 -21.18 36.29
N GLU A 46 6.04 -22.29 36.22
CA GLU A 46 5.55 -22.84 34.96
C GLU A 46 4.66 -21.84 34.21
N ALA A 47 3.78 -21.12 34.92
CA ALA A 47 2.94 -20.09 34.32
C ALA A 47 3.75 -18.89 33.81
N VAL A 48 4.77 -18.45 34.55
CA VAL A 48 5.67 -17.36 34.14
C VAL A 48 6.49 -17.77 32.91
N ASP A 49 7.02 -18.99 32.88
CA ASP A 49 7.80 -19.50 31.77
C ASP A 49 6.94 -19.63 30.51
N ALA A 50 5.72 -20.19 30.65
CA ALA A 50 4.76 -20.29 29.55
C ALA A 50 4.37 -18.90 29.00
N LEU A 51 4.11 -17.94 29.88
CA LEU A 51 3.78 -16.57 29.49
C LEU A 51 4.96 -15.91 28.77
N THR A 52 6.18 -16.12 29.26
CA THR A 52 7.41 -15.58 28.66
C THR A 52 7.61 -16.12 27.24
N GLN A 53 7.42 -17.43 27.05
CA GLN A 53 7.50 -18.06 25.73
C GLN A 53 6.43 -17.52 24.78
N GLU A 54 5.20 -17.32 25.25
CA GLU A 54 4.13 -16.76 24.44
C GLU A 54 4.45 -15.33 23.98
N TYR A 55 4.94 -14.47 24.88
CA TYR A 55 5.33 -13.11 24.51
C TYR A 55 6.52 -13.07 23.55
N GLN A 56 7.50 -13.96 23.74
CA GLN A 56 8.64 -14.09 22.80
C GLN A 56 8.15 -14.51 21.42
N ALA A 57 7.28 -15.52 21.33
CA ALA A 57 6.69 -15.95 20.07
C ALA A 57 5.91 -14.82 19.39
N ARG A 58 5.12 -14.04 20.16
CA ARG A 58 4.40 -12.87 19.64
C ARG A 58 5.33 -11.76 19.16
N GLN A 59 6.46 -11.53 19.83
CA GLN A 59 7.46 -10.57 19.38
C GLN A 59 8.12 -11.01 18.08
N GLU A 60 8.51 -12.29 17.98
CA GLU A 60 9.14 -12.84 16.78
C GLU A 60 8.20 -12.78 15.57
N THR A 61 6.92 -13.11 15.75
CA THR A 61 5.93 -12.99 14.67
C THR A 61 5.74 -11.54 14.25
N ALA A 62 5.57 -10.62 15.21
CA ALA A 62 5.41 -9.19 14.93
C ALA A 62 6.65 -8.60 14.22
N GLU A 63 7.86 -8.99 14.63
CA GLU A 63 9.09 -8.57 13.96
C GLU A 63 9.16 -9.12 12.53
N ARG A 64 8.80 -10.37 12.32
CA ARG A 64 8.79 -10.99 10.99
C ARG A 64 7.79 -10.29 10.06
N GLU A 65 6.61 -9.98 10.57
CA GLU A 65 5.59 -9.22 9.85
C GLU A 65 6.05 -7.78 9.56
N ALA A 66 6.67 -7.11 10.52
CA ALA A 66 7.22 -5.77 10.30
C ALA A 66 8.31 -5.79 9.24
N ARG A 67 9.26 -6.74 9.32
CA ARG A 67 10.36 -6.89 8.35
C ARG A 67 9.87 -7.23 6.94
N SER A 68 8.76 -7.95 6.80
CA SER A 68 8.17 -8.24 5.49
C SER A 68 7.39 -7.06 4.91
N ARG A 69 6.76 -6.24 5.75
CA ARG A 69 5.98 -5.07 5.33
C ARG A 69 6.83 -3.85 5.00
N LEU A 70 7.92 -3.62 5.74
CA LEU A 70 8.76 -2.43 5.57
C LEU A 70 9.28 -2.21 4.13
N PRO A 71 9.77 -3.24 3.40
CA PRO A 71 10.17 -3.08 2.01
C PRO A 71 9.04 -2.63 1.09
N LEU A 72 7.82 -3.14 1.31
CA LEU A 72 6.66 -2.80 0.51
C LEU A 72 6.24 -1.34 0.74
N GLU A 73 6.23 -0.88 1.98
CA GLU A 73 5.96 0.52 2.30
C GLU A 73 7.04 1.44 1.72
N LYS A 74 8.32 1.03 1.80
CA LYS A 74 9.41 1.78 1.16
C LYS A 74 9.19 1.90 -0.34
N MET A 75 8.92 0.81 -1.05
CA MET A 75 8.66 0.82 -2.49
C MET A 75 7.45 1.67 -2.84
N ARG A 76 6.37 1.57 -2.05
CA ARG A 76 5.16 2.38 -2.23
C ARG A 76 5.49 3.87 -2.12
N LEU A 77 6.20 4.28 -1.08
CA LEU A 77 6.61 5.68 -0.89
C LEU A 77 7.54 6.17 -2.00
N GLU A 78 8.45 5.32 -2.48
CA GLU A 78 9.32 5.65 -3.61
C GLU A 78 8.53 5.87 -4.91
N ILE A 79 7.54 5.02 -5.20
CA ILE A 79 6.66 5.15 -6.37
C ILE A 79 5.83 6.44 -6.26
N GLU A 80 5.26 6.70 -5.09
CA GLU A 80 4.46 7.90 -4.82
C GLU A 80 5.30 9.17 -5.00
N TYR A 81 6.50 9.20 -4.44
CA TYR A 81 7.44 10.30 -4.62
C TYR A 81 7.80 10.51 -6.09
N ARG A 82 8.13 9.44 -6.83
CA ARG A 82 8.48 9.54 -8.25
C ARG A 82 7.30 10.02 -9.10
N ASP A 83 6.08 9.55 -8.83
CA ASP A 83 4.88 10.01 -9.54
C ASP A 83 4.60 11.49 -9.29
N ALA A 84 4.70 11.92 -8.03
CA ALA A 84 4.50 13.32 -7.66
C ALA A 84 5.54 14.23 -8.34
N MET A 85 6.82 13.84 -8.30
CA MET A 85 7.90 14.59 -8.95
C MET A 85 7.75 14.63 -10.48
N LEU A 86 7.34 13.52 -11.09
CA LEU A 86 7.09 13.45 -12.53
C LEU A 86 5.96 14.39 -12.95
N ARG A 87 4.83 14.36 -12.23
CA ARG A 87 3.68 15.25 -12.49
C ARG A 87 4.06 16.71 -12.33
N LYS A 88 4.80 17.04 -11.28
CA LYS A 88 5.29 18.41 -11.03
C LYS A 88 6.21 18.89 -12.15
N ALA A 89 7.20 18.10 -12.53
CA ALA A 89 8.12 18.43 -13.61
C ALA A 89 7.40 18.59 -14.96
N LEU A 90 6.40 17.74 -15.23
CA LEU A 90 5.59 17.85 -16.44
C LEU A 90 4.75 19.14 -16.46
N GLN A 91 4.13 19.51 -15.34
CA GLN A 91 3.40 20.77 -15.22
C GLN A 91 4.31 21.98 -15.40
N GLU A 92 5.50 21.98 -14.79
CA GLU A 92 6.50 23.04 -14.95
C GLU A 92 6.98 23.15 -16.40
N ALA A 93 7.23 22.00 -17.06
CA ALA A 93 7.63 21.96 -18.46
C ALA A 93 6.54 22.49 -19.40
N LEU A 94 5.27 22.15 -19.16
CA LEU A 94 4.13 22.66 -19.94
C LEU A 94 3.85 24.14 -19.69
N ALA A 95 4.09 24.62 -18.47
CA ALA A 95 3.99 26.05 -18.16
C ALA A 95 5.09 26.87 -18.87
N ALA A 96 6.29 26.31 -19.02
CA ALA A 96 7.41 26.94 -19.72
C ALA A 96 7.37 26.73 -21.25
N MET A 97 6.51 25.85 -21.75
CA MET A 97 6.41 25.51 -23.17
C MET A 97 5.81 26.65 -24.00
N ASP A 98 6.34 26.87 -25.21
CA ASP A 98 5.76 27.80 -26.16
C ASP A 98 4.32 27.34 -26.52
N PRO A 99 3.31 28.23 -26.41
CA PRO A 99 1.92 27.94 -26.80
C PRO A 99 1.75 27.31 -28.19
N ARG A 100 2.68 27.59 -29.12
CA ARG A 100 2.68 27.03 -30.47
C ARG A 100 2.74 25.50 -30.50
N PHE A 101 3.44 24.88 -29.54
CA PHE A 101 3.54 23.41 -29.51
C PHE A 101 2.22 22.75 -29.12
N LEU A 102 1.50 23.35 -28.16
CA LEU A 102 0.15 22.91 -27.80
C LEU A 102 -0.77 23.05 -29.02
N GLY A 103 -0.70 24.18 -29.72
CA GLY A 103 -1.48 24.42 -30.93
C GLY A 103 -1.20 23.41 -32.05
N ALA A 104 0.06 23.13 -32.34
CA ALA A 104 0.45 22.12 -33.32
C ALA A 104 -0.02 20.70 -32.94
N TRP A 105 0.03 20.35 -31.65
CA TRP A 105 -0.52 19.09 -31.16
C TRP A 105 -2.04 19.03 -31.32
N CYS A 106 -2.74 20.11 -30.97
CA CYS A 106 -4.19 20.24 -31.13
C CYS A 106 -4.63 20.04 -32.58
N VAL A 107 -3.98 20.72 -33.53
CA VAL A 107 -4.26 20.59 -34.97
C VAL A 107 -4.02 19.16 -35.46
N ARG A 108 -2.93 18.52 -35.02
CA ARG A 108 -2.62 17.14 -35.40
C ARG A 108 -3.67 16.15 -34.89
N GLN A 109 -4.21 16.33 -33.68
CA GLN A 109 -5.29 15.48 -33.18
C GLN A 109 -6.60 15.75 -33.93
N LEU A 110 -6.95 17.02 -34.17
CA LEU A 110 -8.10 17.40 -34.97
C LEU A 110 -8.08 16.79 -36.37
N ARG A 111 -6.92 16.74 -37.03
CA ARG A 111 -6.78 16.12 -38.36
C ARG A 111 -7.19 14.65 -38.39
N ARG A 112 -7.00 13.90 -37.29
CA ARG A 112 -7.41 12.49 -37.21
C ARG A 112 -8.93 12.31 -37.18
N GLY A 113 -9.66 13.30 -36.64
CA GLY A 113 -11.13 13.31 -36.57
C GLY A 113 -11.79 14.25 -37.58
N ALA A 114 -11.04 14.87 -38.50
CA ALA A 114 -11.54 15.97 -39.31
C ALA A 114 -12.68 15.56 -40.24
N GLU A 115 -12.65 14.36 -40.79
CA GLU A 115 -13.71 13.86 -41.69
C GLU A 115 -15.04 13.66 -40.95
N LEU A 116 -15.00 13.08 -39.75
CA LEU A 116 -16.16 12.92 -38.88
C LEU A 116 -16.78 14.29 -38.56
N ILE A 117 -15.95 15.26 -38.20
CA ILE A 117 -16.40 16.61 -37.85
C ILE A 117 -16.99 17.34 -39.07
N ARG A 118 -16.37 17.23 -40.26
CA ARG A 118 -16.87 17.85 -41.49
C ARG A 118 -18.23 17.30 -41.93
N SER A 119 -18.51 16.02 -41.66
CA SER A 119 -19.79 15.38 -41.98
C SER A 119 -20.92 15.76 -41.02
N SER A 120 -20.58 16.40 -39.90
CA SER A 120 -21.47 16.77 -38.81
C SER A 120 -21.67 18.29 -38.77
N GLN A 121 -22.78 18.73 -38.17
CA GLN A 121 -22.94 20.13 -37.77
C GLN A 121 -22.32 20.29 -36.38
N ALA A 122 -21.10 20.83 -36.31
CA ALA A 122 -20.31 20.81 -35.08
C ALA A 122 -19.82 22.19 -34.65
N LYS A 123 -19.79 22.40 -33.34
CA LYS A 123 -19.24 23.58 -32.68
C LYS A 123 -17.88 23.24 -32.11
N ILE A 124 -16.86 23.97 -32.54
CA ILE A 124 -15.49 23.89 -32.03
C ILE A 124 -15.28 25.07 -31.10
N MET A 125 -15.10 24.79 -29.81
CA MET A 125 -14.75 25.77 -28.79
C MET A 125 -13.26 25.76 -28.56
N VAL A 126 -12.62 26.93 -28.58
CA VAL A 126 -11.16 27.05 -28.43
C VAL A 126 -10.81 28.04 -27.32
N HIS A 127 -9.73 27.75 -26.58
CA HIS A 127 -9.20 28.65 -25.55
C HIS A 127 -7.67 28.58 -25.44
N GLY A 128 -7.01 29.73 -25.35
CA GLY A 128 -5.59 29.82 -25.02
C GLY A 128 -4.63 29.28 -26.09
N LEU A 129 -5.08 29.22 -27.36
CA LEU A 129 -4.25 28.90 -28.52
C LEU A 129 -3.79 30.19 -29.21
N ASP A 130 -2.66 30.11 -29.90
CA ASP A 130 -2.09 31.22 -30.66
C ASP A 130 -2.90 31.51 -31.95
N THR A 131 -2.73 32.72 -32.48
CA THR A 131 -3.46 33.19 -33.66
C THR A 131 -3.14 32.39 -34.93
N SER A 132 -1.91 31.86 -35.07
CA SER A 132 -1.54 31.00 -36.21
C SER A 132 -2.27 29.66 -36.14
N THR A 133 -2.29 29.01 -34.99
CA THR A 133 -3.05 27.78 -34.78
C THR A 133 -4.55 27.97 -35.05
N MET A 134 -5.12 29.11 -34.62
CA MET A 134 -6.53 29.43 -34.92
C MET A 134 -6.80 29.57 -36.42
N GLN A 135 -5.85 30.11 -37.19
CA GLN A 135 -5.95 30.18 -38.65
C GLN A 135 -5.86 28.78 -39.27
N GLU A 136 -4.92 27.94 -38.84
CA GLU A 136 -4.80 26.56 -39.33
C GLU A 136 -6.07 25.73 -39.08
N ILE A 137 -6.71 25.89 -37.92
CA ILE A 137 -7.98 25.22 -37.61
C ILE A 137 -9.08 25.71 -38.57
N ARG A 138 -9.16 27.02 -38.83
CA ARG A 138 -10.13 27.58 -39.80
C ARG A 138 -9.87 27.07 -41.22
N GLU A 139 -8.62 26.98 -41.65
CA GLU A 139 -8.26 26.42 -42.95
C GLU A 139 -8.67 24.96 -43.08
N LEU A 140 -8.49 24.16 -42.01
CA LEU A 140 -8.86 22.74 -41.97
C LEU A 140 -10.36 22.51 -42.22
N PHE A 141 -11.20 23.47 -41.82
CA PHE A 141 -12.66 23.42 -41.97
C PHE A 141 -13.22 24.45 -42.97
N SER A 142 -12.38 25.10 -43.77
CA SER A 142 -12.78 26.14 -44.73
C SER A 142 -13.85 25.69 -45.76
N GLY A 143 -13.98 24.39 -46.00
CA GLY A 143 -14.99 23.80 -46.89
C GLY A 143 -16.25 23.26 -46.19
N ALA A 144 -16.37 23.38 -44.87
CA ALA A 144 -17.47 22.82 -44.08
C ALA A 144 -18.31 23.94 -43.44
N SER A 145 -19.33 24.41 -44.16
CA SER A 145 -20.26 25.44 -43.68
C SER A 145 -21.07 25.03 -42.44
N SER A 146 -21.06 23.75 -42.10
CA SER A 146 -21.74 23.17 -40.93
C SER A 146 -20.95 23.30 -39.64
N VAL A 147 -19.69 23.74 -39.69
CA VAL A 147 -18.80 23.83 -38.51
C VAL A 147 -18.65 25.28 -38.06
N SER A 148 -18.99 25.58 -36.80
CA SER A 148 -18.73 26.88 -36.19
C SER A 148 -17.50 26.82 -35.28
N ILE A 149 -16.61 27.80 -35.37
CA ILE A 149 -15.41 27.91 -34.53
C ILE A 149 -15.57 29.15 -33.65
N GLU A 150 -15.66 28.94 -32.34
CA GLU A 150 -15.82 30.00 -31.34
C GLU A 150 -14.66 29.98 -30.36
N GLU A 151 -14.08 31.14 -30.10
CA GLU A 151 -13.15 31.31 -28.99
C GLU A 151 -13.95 31.56 -27.71
N VAL A 152 -13.77 30.70 -26.71
CA VAL A 152 -14.55 30.72 -25.47
C VAL A 152 -13.59 30.95 -24.29
N PRO A 153 -13.39 32.21 -23.85
CA PRO A 153 -12.48 32.55 -22.76
C PRO A 153 -12.85 31.94 -21.40
N SER A 154 -14.09 31.45 -21.25
CA SER A 154 -14.58 30.82 -20.02
C SER A 154 -14.14 29.37 -19.83
N MET A 155 -13.47 28.76 -20.81
CA MET A 155 -12.88 27.42 -20.65
C MET A 155 -11.77 27.46 -19.59
N LYS A 156 -11.81 26.53 -18.63
CA LYS A 156 -10.84 26.46 -17.53
C LYS A 156 -9.44 25.99 -17.95
N VAL A 157 -9.34 25.31 -19.10
CA VAL A 157 -8.12 24.64 -19.57
C VAL A 157 -7.86 25.06 -21.01
N ARG A 158 -6.58 25.29 -21.34
CA ARG A 158 -6.13 25.60 -22.69
C ARG A 158 -6.36 24.42 -23.63
N GLY A 159 -6.69 24.69 -24.89
CA GLY A 159 -6.93 23.71 -25.93
C GLY A 159 -8.28 23.92 -26.61
N LEU A 160 -8.93 22.82 -26.99
CA LEU A 160 -10.19 22.85 -27.72
C LEU A 160 -11.11 21.68 -27.38
N SER A 161 -12.39 21.90 -27.62
CA SER A 161 -13.46 20.92 -27.49
C SER A 161 -14.33 20.97 -28.75
N VAL A 162 -14.76 19.80 -29.24
CA VAL A 162 -15.69 19.68 -30.36
C VAL A 162 -16.97 19.02 -29.88
N GLU A 163 -18.09 19.74 -30.07
CA GLU A 163 -19.43 19.31 -29.73
C GLU A 163 -20.33 19.38 -30.98
N PRO A 164 -20.85 18.26 -31.48
CA PRO A 164 -21.82 18.25 -32.55
C PRO A 164 -23.20 18.68 -32.05
N ALA A 165 -24.01 19.28 -32.93
CA ALA A 165 -25.36 19.75 -32.60
C ALA A 165 -26.32 18.62 -32.17
N ASP A 166 -26.00 17.38 -32.53
CA ASP A 166 -26.75 16.17 -32.18
C ASP A 166 -26.25 15.49 -30.90
N ASN A 167 -25.22 16.03 -30.23
CA ASN A 167 -24.55 15.44 -29.06
C ASN A 167 -24.08 13.99 -29.25
N SER A 168 -23.83 13.55 -30.48
CA SER A 168 -23.46 12.15 -30.79
C SER A 168 -22.06 11.76 -30.32
N TYR A 169 -21.13 12.72 -30.28
CA TYR A 169 -19.75 12.51 -29.81
C TYR A 169 -19.23 13.77 -29.11
N HIS A 170 -18.14 13.63 -28.36
CA HIS A 170 -17.43 14.76 -27.78
C HIS A 170 -15.93 14.51 -27.92
N ILE A 171 -15.23 15.45 -28.57
CA ILE A 171 -13.78 15.36 -28.74
C ILE A 171 -13.14 16.47 -27.91
N SER A 172 -12.50 16.08 -26.80
CA SER A 172 -11.70 16.97 -25.95
C SER A 172 -10.24 16.85 -26.35
N ILE A 173 -9.62 17.97 -26.73
CA ILE A 173 -8.20 18.06 -27.06
C ILE A 173 -7.64 19.24 -26.26
N THR A 174 -7.42 18.98 -24.96
CA THR A 174 -6.98 19.99 -24.00
C THR A 174 -5.57 19.70 -23.47
N GLU A 175 -4.96 20.69 -22.84
CA GLU A 175 -3.69 20.52 -22.12
C GLU A 175 -3.78 19.40 -21.06
N HIS A 176 -4.95 19.23 -20.44
CA HIS A 176 -5.17 18.14 -19.49
C HIS A 176 -5.08 16.76 -20.16
N GLU A 177 -5.70 16.61 -21.34
CA GLU A 177 -5.61 15.38 -22.13
C GLU A 177 -4.20 15.11 -22.64
N LEU A 178 -3.45 16.16 -22.99
CA LEU A 178 -2.04 16.04 -23.33
C LEU A 178 -1.23 15.49 -22.14
N VAL A 179 -1.45 16.01 -20.94
CA VAL A 179 -0.81 15.50 -19.71
C VAL A 179 -1.17 14.05 -19.47
N ALA A 180 -2.45 13.70 -19.57
CA ALA A 180 -2.93 12.33 -19.38
C ALA A 180 -2.25 11.39 -20.39
N TRP A 181 -2.24 11.75 -21.67
CA TRP A 181 -1.60 10.97 -22.73
C TRP A 181 -0.09 10.82 -22.51
N LEU A 182 0.61 11.89 -22.10
CA LEU A 182 2.05 11.83 -21.81
C LEU A 182 2.36 10.91 -20.62
N LEU A 183 1.52 10.93 -19.58
CA LEU A 183 1.67 10.08 -18.40
C LEU A 183 1.26 8.61 -18.64
N ASP A 184 0.49 8.33 -19.68
CA ASP A 184 0.10 6.99 -20.07
C ASP A 184 1.13 6.39 -21.03
N GLU A 185 1.39 7.06 -22.15
CA GLU A 185 2.21 6.50 -23.24
C GLU A 185 3.70 6.81 -23.14
N LYS A 186 4.05 7.95 -22.56
CA LYS A 186 5.45 8.42 -22.50
C LYS A 186 6.04 8.37 -21.10
N ARG A 187 5.36 7.72 -20.16
CA ARG A 187 5.77 7.64 -18.75
C ARG A 187 7.19 7.10 -18.57
N GLY A 188 7.55 6.04 -19.30
CA GLY A 188 8.87 5.42 -19.22
C GLY A 188 9.98 6.36 -19.69
N GLU A 189 9.78 7.03 -20.82
CA GLU A 189 10.72 8.00 -21.39
C GLU A 189 10.87 9.22 -20.48
N LEU A 190 9.76 9.77 -19.98
CA LEU A 190 9.76 10.90 -19.05
C LEU A 190 10.42 10.54 -17.71
N GLY A 191 10.13 9.35 -17.20
CA GLY A 191 10.76 8.83 -15.98
C GLY A 191 12.27 8.64 -16.15
N ALA A 192 12.71 8.11 -17.29
CA ALA A 192 14.14 7.95 -17.60
C ALA A 192 14.85 9.30 -17.75
N ALA A 193 14.19 10.30 -18.33
CA ALA A 193 14.75 11.65 -18.44
C ALA A 193 14.89 12.34 -17.07
N LEU A 194 13.93 12.14 -16.16
CA LEU A 194 13.90 12.81 -14.87
C LEU A 194 14.73 12.11 -13.79
N PHE A 195 14.74 10.77 -13.78
CA PHE A 195 15.38 9.97 -12.73
C PHE A 195 16.57 9.15 -13.23
N GLY A 196 16.90 9.23 -14.52
CA GLY A 196 17.90 8.39 -15.18
C GLY A 196 17.30 7.07 -15.69
N SER A 197 17.96 6.48 -16.69
CA SER A 197 17.58 5.15 -17.20
C SER A 197 17.85 4.10 -16.11
N ASN A 198 16.82 3.36 -15.70
CA ASN A 198 16.95 2.18 -14.83
C ASN A 198 17.63 1.03 -15.59
N ALA A 199 18.90 1.17 -15.94
CA ALA A 199 19.69 0.12 -16.61
C ALA A 199 20.10 -1.03 -15.66
N HIS A 200 19.57 -1.08 -14.43
CA HIS A 200 20.02 -2.01 -13.39
C HIS A 200 19.03 -3.10 -12.97
N VAL A 201 17.82 -3.17 -13.56
CA VAL A 201 16.79 -4.14 -13.10
C VAL A 201 16.72 -5.42 -13.95
N GLU A 202 17.36 -5.49 -15.12
CA GLU A 202 17.24 -6.65 -16.02
C GLU A 202 18.32 -7.74 -15.90
N LYS A 203 19.35 -7.59 -15.04
CA LYS A 203 20.46 -8.58 -14.94
C LYS A 203 20.39 -9.60 -13.80
N SER A 204 19.33 -9.64 -12.99
CA SER A 204 19.23 -10.60 -11.87
C SER A 204 18.06 -11.57 -11.94
N ALA A 205 17.33 -11.64 -13.06
CA ALA A 205 16.23 -12.58 -13.25
C ALA A 205 16.57 -13.60 -14.35
N THR A 206 17.67 -14.34 -14.18
CA THR A 206 17.84 -15.65 -14.80
C THR A 206 17.77 -16.68 -13.68
N PRO A 207 16.66 -17.41 -13.50
CA PRO A 207 16.66 -18.52 -12.58
C PRO A 207 17.52 -19.62 -13.20
N ASP A 208 18.61 -19.93 -12.50
CA ASP A 208 19.47 -21.08 -12.76
C ASP A 208 18.59 -22.33 -12.74
N ARG A 209 18.25 -22.84 -13.94
CA ARG A 209 17.54 -24.11 -14.10
C ARG A 209 18.52 -25.20 -13.71
N ALA A 210 18.45 -25.64 -12.45
CA ALA A 210 19.06 -26.87 -12.02
C ALA A 210 18.49 -28.03 -12.88
N GLU A 211 19.32 -28.56 -13.77
CA GLU A 211 19.08 -29.82 -14.46
C GLU A 211 18.97 -30.96 -13.43
N PRO A 212 18.01 -31.89 -13.58
CA PRO A 212 17.97 -33.08 -12.74
C PRO A 212 19.09 -34.05 -13.17
N PRO A 213 19.75 -34.77 -12.24
CA PRO A 213 20.76 -35.74 -12.60
C PRO A 213 20.13 -36.93 -13.32
N ALA A 214 20.77 -37.32 -14.43
CA ALA A 214 20.46 -38.51 -15.21
C ALA A 214 20.53 -39.76 -14.32
N GLN A 215 19.45 -40.55 -14.31
CA GLN A 215 19.48 -41.91 -13.81
C GLN A 215 20.23 -42.77 -14.83
N GLU A 216 21.49 -43.08 -14.55
CA GLU A 216 22.22 -44.14 -15.24
C GLU A 216 21.60 -45.49 -14.87
N GLY A 217 21.30 -46.27 -15.92
CA GLY A 217 20.73 -47.60 -15.80
C GLY A 217 21.69 -48.56 -15.10
N SER A 218 21.17 -49.25 -14.08
CA SER A 218 21.81 -50.43 -13.52
C SER A 218 21.30 -51.65 -14.27
N THR A 219 22.07 -52.07 -15.26
CA THR A 219 22.07 -53.45 -15.75
C THR A 219 22.89 -54.32 -14.81
N LEU A 220 22.30 -55.47 -14.44
CA LEU A 220 22.80 -56.69 -13.77
C LEU A 220 22.22 -56.95 -12.39
#